data_AF-A0AAU7CK35-F1
#
_entry.id   AF-A0AAU7CK35-F1
#
_cell.length_a   1.000
_cell.length_b   1.000
_cell.length_c   1.000
_cell.angle_alpha   90.00
_cell.angle_beta   90.00
_cell.angle_gamma   90.00
#
_symmetry.space_group_name_H-M   'P 1'
#
loop_
_entity.id
_entity.type
_entity.pdbx_description
1 polymer ?
#
loop_
_entity_poly.entity_id
_entity_poly.type
_entity_poly.pdbx_seq_one_letter_code
_entity_poly.pdbx_strand_id
1 'polypeptide(L)'
;MTNVPFSAFLCGSTLRDGNQHDPHDLPKVLAGRDGGTLSPGRHIAYTKDTPLCNLYVSMLDRAGAPVERFADSTGPLPGLNNPDYTSGPN
;
A
#
# COMPACT_ATOMS: atom_id res chain seq x y z
N MET A 1 7.01 -13.85 23.86
CA MET A 1 7.07 -13.30 22.50
C MET A 1 5.81 -13.75 21.78
N THR A 2 4.83 -12.87 21.56
CA THR A 2 3.63 -13.22 20.78
C THR A 2 4.03 -13.28 19.31
N ASN A 3 3.88 -14.45 18.70
CA ASN A 3 4.20 -14.70 17.30
C ASN A 3 3.21 -13.92 16.42
N VAL A 4 3.63 -12.79 15.85
CA VAL A 4 2.76 -11.98 14.99
C VAL A 4 2.76 -12.62 13.59
N PRO A 5 1.60 -12.94 13.00
CA PRO A 5 1.56 -13.62 11.72
C PRO A 5 2.17 -12.77 10.60
N PHE A 6 3.02 -13.42 9.80
CA PHE A 6 3.63 -12.86 8.59
C PHE A 6 2.75 -13.18 7.39
N SER A 7 1.70 -12.39 7.21
CA SER A 7 0.82 -12.48 6.04
C SER A 7 0.35 -11.09 5.64
N ALA A 8 0.27 -10.88 4.32
CA ALA A 8 -0.26 -9.69 3.67
C ALA A 8 -0.98 -10.10 2.38
N PHE A 9 -2.21 -9.63 2.18
CA PHE A 9 -3.04 -9.85 1.00
C PHE A 9 -3.42 -8.50 0.42
N LEU A 10 -3.17 -8.30 -0.88
CA LEU A 10 -3.59 -7.13 -1.61
C LEU A 10 -4.74 -7.49 -2.56
N CYS A 11 -5.89 -6.85 -2.38
CA CYS A 11 -7.04 -6.97 -3.26
C CYS A 11 -7.43 -5.58 -3.76
N GLY A 12 -7.73 -5.42 -5.04
CA GLY A 12 -8.23 -4.16 -5.55
C GLY A 12 -8.61 -4.26 -7.02
N SER A 13 -9.45 -3.34 -7.48
CA SER A 13 -9.82 -3.25 -8.89
C SER A 13 -8.72 -2.56 -9.70
N THR A 14 -8.59 -2.89 -10.99
CA THR A 14 -7.75 -2.16 -11.95
C THR A 14 -8.48 -0.95 -12.58
N LEU A 15 -9.79 -0.80 -12.33
CA LEU A 15 -10.63 0.27 -12.87
C LEU A 15 -11.55 0.82 -11.78
N ARG A 16 -11.57 2.15 -11.58
CA ARG A 16 -12.49 2.83 -10.65
C ARG A 16 -13.88 2.93 -11.28
N ASP A 17 -13.90 3.23 -12.58
CA ASP A 17 -15.10 3.34 -13.40
C ASP A 17 -14.85 2.66 -14.75
N GLY A 18 -15.62 1.61 -15.06
CA GLY A 18 -15.53 0.85 -16.30
C GLY A 18 -16.03 1.61 -17.53
N ASN A 19 -16.79 2.70 -17.36
CA ASN A 19 -17.32 3.52 -18.46
C ASN A 19 -16.32 4.57 -18.95
N GLN A 20 -15.42 5.03 -18.08
CA GLN A 20 -14.43 6.08 -18.40
C GLN A 20 -13.01 5.56 -18.61
N HIS A 21 -12.75 4.27 -18.38
CA HIS A 21 -11.39 3.69 -18.39
C HIS A 21 -10.41 4.50 -17.51
N ASP A 22 -10.89 5.03 -16.38
CA ASP A 22 -10.08 5.90 -15.51
C ASP A 22 -9.31 5.06 -14.46
N PRO A 23 -7.95 5.04 -14.52
CA PRO A 23 -7.12 4.30 -13.58
C PRO A 23 -6.83 5.08 -12.28
N HIS A 24 -7.38 6.28 -12.07
CA HIS A 24 -7.17 7.06 -10.84
C HIS A 24 -8.14 6.65 -9.71
N ASP A 25 -7.69 6.77 -8.46
CA ASP A 25 -8.44 6.44 -7.23
C ASP A 25 -8.97 5.00 -7.16
N LEU A 26 -8.11 4.03 -7.44
CA LEU A 26 -8.45 2.61 -7.30
C LEU A 26 -8.47 2.21 -5.82
N PRO A 27 -9.62 1.78 -5.25
CA PRO A 27 -9.63 1.26 -3.89
C PRO A 27 -8.79 -0.02 -3.84
N LYS A 28 -7.72 0.02 -3.02
CA LYS A 28 -6.88 -1.13 -2.71
C LYS A 28 -7.07 -1.49 -1.24
N VAL A 29 -7.34 -2.76 -0.99
CA VAL A 29 -7.44 -3.36 0.35
C VAL A 29 -6.16 -4.15 0.59
N LEU A 30 -5.37 -3.70 1.56
CA LEU A 30 -4.24 -4.45 2.10
C LEU A 30 -4.65 -5.04 3.46
N ALA A 31 -4.71 -6.37 3.54
CA ALA A 31 -5.10 -7.10 4.74
C ALA A 31 -3.93 -7.92 5.27
N GLY A 32 -3.63 -7.82 6.56
CA GLY A 32 -2.51 -8.53 7.17
C GLY A 32 -1.79 -7.69 8.21
N ARG A 33 -0.84 -8.33 8.89
CA ARG A 33 0.04 -7.66 9.86
C ARG A 33 1.50 -7.69 9.45
N ASP A 34 1.87 -8.55 8.51
CA ASP A 34 3.22 -8.65 7.95
C ASP A 34 4.32 -8.64 9.02
N GLY A 35 4.18 -9.53 10.03
CA GLY A 35 5.11 -9.60 11.16
C GLY A 35 5.01 -8.42 12.15
N GLY A 36 3.98 -7.59 12.06
CA GLY A 36 3.78 -6.38 12.87
C GLY A 36 4.20 -5.08 12.17
N THR A 37 4.62 -5.15 10.91
CA THR A 37 5.11 -3.98 10.15
C THR A 37 4.02 -3.24 9.38
N LEU A 38 2.78 -3.72 9.45
CA LEU A 38 1.56 -3.06 8.95
C LEU A 38 0.64 -2.69 10.12
N SER A 39 0.07 -1.50 10.05
CA SER A 39 -1.02 -1.04 10.91
C SER A 39 -2.37 -1.19 10.17
N PRO A 40 -3.07 -2.33 10.29
CA PRO A 40 -4.36 -2.55 9.64
C PRO A 40 -5.52 -1.82 10.36
N GLY A 41 -6.73 -1.91 9.82
CA GLY A 41 -7.95 -1.40 10.48
C GLY A 41 -8.23 0.08 10.23
N ARG A 42 -7.70 0.62 9.13
CA ARG A 42 -7.78 2.04 8.78
C ARG A 42 -7.90 2.23 7.28
N HIS A 43 -8.44 3.38 6.90
CA HIS A 43 -8.49 3.85 5.53
C HIS A 43 -7.49 5.00 5.38
N ILE A 44 -6.57 4.86 4.43
CA ILE A 44 -5.60 5.90 4.07
C ILE A 44 -5.90 6.28 2.63
N ALA A 45 -6.41 7.50 2.43
CA ALA A 45 -6.43 8.10 1.10
C ALA A 45 -5.05 8.71 0.86
N TYR A 46 -4.39 8.45 -0.26
CA TYR A 46 -3.13 9.11 -0.59
C TYR A 46 -3.39 10.30 -1.51
N THR A 47 -2.46 11.28 -1.52
CA THR A 47 -2.52 12.41 -2.44
C THR A 47 -2.65 11.90 -3.87
N LYS A 48 -3.36 12.67 -4.70
CA LYS A 48 -3.53 12.34 -6.12
C LYS A 48 -2.17 12.05 -6.77
N ASP A 49 -2.14 11.08 -7.68
CA ASP A 49 -0.96 10.65 -8.43
C ASP A 49 0.14 9.99 -7.59
N THR A 50 -0.19 9.52 -6.37
CA THR A 50 0.71 8.63 -5.62
C THR A 50 0.91 7.32 -6.38
N PRO A 51 2.15 6.95 -6.77
CA PRO A 51 2.38 5.73 -7.53
C PRO A 51 2.00 4.48 -6.72
N LEU A 52 1.12 3.65 -7.29
CA LEU A 52 0.77 2.35 -6.70
C LEU A 52 2.03 1.47 -6.51
N CYS A 53 3.02 1.62 -7.38
CA CYS A 53 4.26 0.86 -7.29
C CYS A 53 5.05 1.14 -6.00
N ASN A 54 4.81 2.25 -5.30
CA ASN A 54 5.36 2.49 -3.97
C ASN A 54 4.86 1.45 -2.95
N LEU A 55 3.62 0.97 -3.11
CA LEU A 55 3.06 -0.12 -2.30
C LEU A 55 3.83 -1.42 -2.56
N TYR A 56 4.11 -1.75 -3.82
CA TYR A 56 4.83 -2.96 -4.19
C TYR A 56 6.27 -2.97 -3.68
N VAL A 57 6.98 -1.85 -3.79
CA VAL A 57 8.31 -1.68 -3.17
C VAL A 57 8.25 -1.97 -1.67
N SER A 58 7.21 -1.46 -0.99
CA SER A 58 7.03 -1.65 0.45
C SER A 58 6.67 -3.07 0.86
N MET A 59 5.94 -3.80 0.00
CA MET A 59 5.61 -5.21 0.20
C MET A 59 6.83 -6.10 -0.04
N LEU A 60 7.63 -5.81 -1.09
CA LEU A 60 8.85 -6.53 -1.42
C LEU A 60 9.92 -6.39 -0.32
N ASP A 61 10.07 -5.18 0.22
CA ASP A 61 10.96 -4.91 1.36
C ASP A 61 10.60 -5.78 2.57
N ARG A 62 9.31 -5.84 2.92
CA ARG A 62 8.82 -6.67 4.05
C ARG A 62 8.94 -8.16 3.78
N ALA A 63 8.76 -8.59 2.53
CA ALA A 63 8.96 -9.96 2.08
C ALA A 63 10.43 -10.43 2.08
N GLY A 64 11.39 -9.56 2.43
CA GLY A 64 12.81 -9.88 2.43
C GLY A 64 13.45 -9.86 1.04
N ALA A 65 12.80 -9.23 0.06
CA ALA A 65 13.28 -9.06 -1.31
C ALA A 65 13.36 -7.57 -1.69
N PRO A 66 14.17 -6.76 -0.97
CA PRO A 66 14.21 -5.32 -1.17
C PRO A 66 14.66 -4.95 -2.59
N VAL A 67 13.98 -3.97 -3.18
CA VAL A 67 14.31 -3.38 -4.48
C VAL A 67 14.39 -1.87 -4.34
N GLU A 68 15.34 -1.24 -5.02
CA GLU A 68 15.46 0.23 -5.01
C GLU A 68 14.28 0.90 -5.74
N ARG A 69 13.77 0.25 -6.79
CA ARG A 69 12.70 0.77 -7.63
C ARG A 69 11.93 -0.36 -8.31
N PHE A 70 10.62 -0.18 -8.43
CA PHE A 70 9.75 -1.00 -9.25
C PHE A 70 8.89 -0.10 -10.16
N ALA A 71 9.01 -0.26 -11.47
CA ALA A 71 8.31 0.56 -12.48
C ALA A 71 8.41 2.08 -12.22
N ASP A 72 7.28 2.75 -12.02
CA ASP A 72 7.15 4.19 -11.77
C ASP A 72 7.26 4.56 -10.28
N SER A 73 7.63 3.62 -9.40
CA SER A 73 7.80 3.92 -7.97
C SER A 73 8.80 5.04 -7.75
N THR A 74 8.47 5.95 -6.83
CA THR A 74 9.34 7.02 -6.33
C THR A 74 9.95 6.68 -4.97
N GLY A 75 9.53 5.59 -4.34
CA GLY A 75 10.07 5.08 -3.08
C GLY A 75 9.08 4.17 -2.34
N PRO A 76 9.35 3.81 -1.07
CA PRO A 76 8.38 3.11 -0.24
C PRO A 76 7.13 3.96 0.01
N LEU A 77 5.97 3.32 0.08
CA LEU A 77 4.70 3.93 0.42
C LEU A 77 4.72 4.35 1.90
N PRO A 78 4.55 5.65 2.20
CA PRO A 78 4.57 6.14 3.58
C PRO A 78 3.34 5.68 4.36
N GLY A 79 3.46 5.63 5.69
CA GLY A 79 2.30 5.48 6.57
C GLY A 79 1.82 4.06 6.86
N LEU A 80 2.38 3.04 6.19
CA LEU A 80 1.98 1.63 6.37
C LEU A 80 2.17 1.11 7.81
N ASN A 81 3.17 1.61 8.55
CA ASN A 81 3.48 1.19 9.92
C ASN A 81 3.06 2.21 11.01
N ASN A 82 2.56 3.38 10.63
CA ASN A 82 2.20 4.44 11.57
C ASN A 82 0.68 4.62 11.60
N PRO A 83 -0.03 4.18 12.66
CA PRO A 83 -1.50 4.24 12.76
C PRO A 83 -2.06 5.67 12.69
N ASP A 84 -1.25 6.67 13.05
CA ASP A 84 -1.64 8.08 13.07
C ASP A 84 -1.29 8.80 11.75
N TYR A 85 -0.72 8.08 10.77
CA TYR A 85 -0.42 8.66 9.47
C TYR A 85 -1.70 9.13 8.75
N THR A 86 -1.69 10.40 8.36
CA THR A 86 -2.60 10.98 7.39
C THR A 86 -1.77 11.43 6.21
N SER A 87 -2.21 11.14 4.99
CA SER A 87 -1.65 11.83 3.82
C SER A 87 -1.93 13.32 3.93
N GLY A 88 -1.14 14.14 3.24
CA GLY A 88 -1.45 15.56 3.08
C GLY A 88 -2.82 15.77 2.42
N PRO A 89 -3.33 17.02 2.39
CA PRO A 89 -4.61 17.30 1.73
C PRO A 89 -4.61 16.78 0.29
N ASN A 90 -5.69 16.10 -0.09
CA ASN A 90 -5.93 15.58 -1.45
C ASN A 90 -6.32 16.69 -2.42
#